data_AF-A0A6P0PQJ1-F1
#
_entry.id   AF-A0A6P0PQJ1-F1
#
_cell.length_a   1.000
_cell.length_b   1.000
_cell.length_c   1.000
_cell.angle_alpha   90.00
_cell.angle_beta   90.00
_cell.angle_gamma   90.00
#
_symmetry.space_group_name_H-M   'P 1'
#
loop_
_entity.id
_entity.type
_entity.pdbx_description
1 polymer ?
#
loop_
_entity_poly.entity_id
_entity_poly.type
_entity_poly.pdbx_seq_one_letter_code
_entity_poly.pdbx_strand_id
1 'polypeptide(L)'
;YDSESGTWYSRLYADKNKKLIKDLNKSWWIYAELDQVAGTLSLENSSYVDKYLKSTVNWWFKNMVDHTNHGIWHKVIWPTLEKKGFKQWKWKNGFHSYEHALVGYITTQATQGEKVKLYFARKEGKEKKGIRPYYNTGKIEKINKKPLQSIPEMNKIEVTFTEINYK
;
A
#
# COMPACT_ATOMS: atom_id res chain seq x y z
N TYR A 1 13.12 -10.25 0.60
CA TYR A 1 12.93 -10.37 2.06
C TYR A 1 14.23 -10.80 2.70
N ASP A 2 14.59 -10.22 3.83
CA ASP A 2 15.71 -10.66 4.65
C ASP A 2 15.17 -11.34 5.92
N SER A 3 15.42 -12.64 6.06
CA SER A 3 14.86 -13.46 7.14
C SER A 3 15.42 -13.11 8.52
N GLU A 4 16.66 -12.61 8.57
CA GLU A 4 17.31 -12.24 9.84
C GLU A 4 16.72 -10.95 10.41
N SER A 5 16.60 -9.90 9.59
CA SER A 5 15.95 -8.66 10.02
C SER A 5 14.42 -8.72 10.04
N GLY A 6 13.82 -9.75 9.43
CA GLY A 6 12.38 -9.89 9.30
C GLY A 6 11.73 -8.82 8.41
N THR A 7 12.49 -8.19 7.51
CA THR A 7 12.03 -7.03 6.73
C THR A 7 12.51 -7.06 5.29
N TRP A 8 12.04 -6.12 4.46
CA TRP A 8 12.53 -5.96 3.10
C TRP A 8 13.96 -5.41 3.07
N TYR A 9 14.79 -5.95 2.19
CA TYR A 9 15.97 -5.26 1.68
C TYR A 9 15.58 -4.55 0.39
N SER A 10 16.20 -3.40 0.10
CA SER A 10 15.79 -2.56 -1.03
C SER A 10 16.40 -2.99 -2.36
N ARG A 11 17.63 -3.52 -2.33
CA ARG A 11 18.38 -3.97 -3.51
C ARG A 11 19.54 -4.87 -3.11
N LEU A 12 20.11 -5.52 -4.11
CA LEU A 12 21.42 -6.18 -4.03
C LEU A 12 22.45 -5.28 -4.71
N TYR A 13 23.67 -5.23 -4.17
CA TYR A 13 24.82 -4.62 -4.83
C TYR A 13 26.05 -5.49 -4.65
N ALA A 14 26.99 -5.41 -5.59
CA ALA A 14 28.26 -6.09 -5.49
C ALA A 14 29.23 -5.29 -4.60
N ASP A 15 29.88 -5.96 -3.65
CA ASP A 15 31.02 -5.37 -2.95
C ASP A 15 32.28 -5.37 -3.83
N LYS A 16 33.38 -4.86 -3.28
CA LYS A 16 34.70 -4.84 -3.95
C LYS A 16 35.20 -6.21 -4.41
N ASN A 17 34.68 -7.29 -3.83
CA ASN A 17 35.03 -8.68 -4.14
C ASN A 17 33.96 -9.37 -5.02
N LYS A 18 33.03 -8.61 -5.62
CA LYS A 18 31.90 -9.10 -6.41
C LYS A 18 30.90 -9.97 -5.64
N LYS A 19 30.94 -9.95 -4.30
CA LYS A 19 29.93 -10.62 -3.48
C LYS A 19 28.67 -9.77 -3.42
N LEU A 20 27.51 -10.39 -3.60
CA LEU A 20 26.22 -9.71 -3.48
C LEU A 20 25.90 -9.42 -2.00
N ILE A 21 25.64 -8.15 -1.70
CA ILE A 21 25.26 -7.64 -0.39
C ILE A 21 23.86 -7.04 -0.46
N LYS A 22 23.06 -7.27 0.58
CA LYS A 22 21.71 -6.71 0.73
C LYS A 22 21.78 -5.29 1.29
N ASP A 23 21.09 -4.35 0.67
CA ASP A 23 20.86 -3.02 1.25
C ASP A 23 19.70 -3.08 2.24
N LEU A 24 20.02 -3.21 3.52
CA LEU A 24 19.06 -3.31 4.62
C LEU A 24 18.47 -1.96 5.04
N ASN A 25 18.91 -0.83 4.46
CA ASN A 25 18.25 0.45 4.71
C ASN A 25 16.87 0.48 4.05
N LYS A 26 15.91 1.17 4.68
CA LYS A 26 14.54 1.23 4.18
C LYS A 26 14.28 2.59 3.55
N SER A 27 14.13 2.61 2.24
CA SER A 27 13.62 3.78 1.51
C SER A 27 12.10 3.68 1.43
N TRP A 28 11.39 4.77 1.72
CA TRP A 28 9.92 4.73 1.89
C TRP A 28 9.17 4.12 0.71
N TRP A 29 9.52 4.51 -0.51
CA TRP A 29 8.81 4.05 -1.69
C TRP A 29 9.11 2.57 -1.97
N ILE A 30 10.37 2.15 -1.93
CA ILE A 30 10.74 0.74 -2.17
C ILE A 30 10.05 -0.18 -1.17
N TYR A 31 10.01 0.22 0.10
CA TYR A 31 9.37 -0.58 1.14
C TYR A 31 7.86 -0.67 0.92
N ALA A 32 7.21 0.46 0.61
CA ALA A 32 5.79 0.50 0.26
C ALA A 32 5.46 -0.43 -0.93
N GLU A 33 6.24 -0.34 -2.01
CA GLU A 33 6.04 -1.18 -3.21
C GLU A 33 6.19 -2.67 -2.91
N LEU A 34 7.16 -3.05 -2.07
CA LEU A 34 7.35 -4.46 -1.70
C LEU A 34 6.21 -4.99 -0.81
N ASP A 35 5.66 -4.16 0.09
CA ASP A 35 4.44 -4.48 0.83
C ASP A 35 3.24 -4.59 -0.12
N GLN A 36 3.08 -3.69 -1.09
CA GLN A 36 2.00 -3.74 -2.09
C GLN A 36 2.08 -5.01 -2.96
N VAL A 37 3.28 -5.43 -3.37
CA VAL A 37 3.49 -6.68 -4.11
C VAL A 37 3.10 -7.88 -3.24
N ALA A 38 3.60 -7.96 -2.01
CA ALA A 38 3.25 -9.06 -1.11
C ALA A 38 1.74 -9.09 -0.78
N GLY A 39 1.12 -7.93 -0.59
CA GLY A 39 -0.33 -7.77 -0.41
C GLY A 39 -1.10 -8.28 -1.61
N THR A 40 -0.68 -7.90 -2.81
CA THR A 40 -1.34 -8.34 -4.04
C THR A 40 -1.21 -9.85 -4.24
N LEU A 41 -0.02 -10.42 -4.03
CA LEU A 41 0.20 -11.87 -4.11
C LEU A 41 -0.55 -12.65 -3.02
N SER A 42 -0.88 -12.00 -1.90
CA SER A 42 -1.66 -12.63 -0.83
C SER A 42 -3.11 -12.92 -1.20
N LEU A 43 -3.64 -12.27 -2.24
CA LEU A 43 -4.97 -12.58 -2.78
C LEU A 43 -5.02 -13.97 -3.42
N GLU A 44 -3.93 -14.39 -4.06
CA GLU A 44 -3.80 -15.72 -4.67
C GLU A 44 -3.28 -16.77 -3.68
N ASN A 45 -2.39 -16.35 -2.78
CA ASN A 45 -1.77 -17.24 -1.80
C ASN A 45 -1.64 -16.53 -0.44
N SER A 46 -2.55 -16.85 0.46
CA SER A 46 -2.63 -16.26 1.80
C SER A 46 -1.36 -16.46 2.66
N SER A 47 -0.48 -17.41 2.32
CA SER A 47 0.79 -17.59 3.04
C SER A 47 1.71 -16.38 2.98
N TYR A 48 1.56 -15.48 2.00
CA TYR A 48 2.30 -14.22 1.93
C TYR A 48 2.01 -13.29 3.13
N VAL A 49 0.82 -13.42 3.74
CA VAL A 49 0.46 -12.67 4.95
C VAL A 49 1.39 -13.05 6.10
N ASP A 50 1.48 -14.33 6.41
CA ASP A 50 2.29 -14.83 7.53
C ASP A 50 3.78 -14.76 7.25
N LYS A 51 4.17 -15.05 6.00
CA LYS A 51 5.57 -15.10 5.60
C LYS A 51 6.23 -13.72 5.56
N TYR A 52 5.47 -12.68 5.21
CA TYR A 52 6.03 -11.35 4.96
C TYR A 52 5.25 -10.23 5.65
N LEU A 53 3.97 -10.06 5.28
CA LEU A 53 3.21 -8.83 5.58
C LEU A 53 3.06 -8.58 7.09
N LYS A 54 2.84 -9.63 7.90
CA LYS A 54 2.76 -9.50 9.35
C LYS A 54 4.00 -8.81 9.92
N SER A 55 5.18 -9.16 9.44
CA SER A 55 6.42 -8.53 9.92
C SER A 55 6.64 -7.17 9.27
N THR A 56 6.52 -7.08 7.95
CA THR A 56 6.95 -5.89 7.21
C THR A 56 6.03 -4.70 7.42
N VAL A 57 4.70 -4.92 7.48
CA VAL A 57 3.69 -3.88 7.73
C VAL A 57 3.78 -3.38 9.18
N ASN A 58 3.94 -4.28 10.15
CA ASN A 58 4.16 -3.88 11.56
C ASN A 58 5.42 -3.04 11.70
N TRP A 59 6.50 -3.43 11.02
CA TRP A 59 7.73 -2.66 11.01
C TRP A 59 7.54 -1.27 10.37
N TRP A 60 6.78 -1.16 9.27
CA TRP A 60 6.43 0.11 8.63
C TRP A 60 5.70 1.03 9.59
N PHE A 61 4.61 0.58 10.22
CA PHE A 61 3.86 1.40 11.17
C PHE A 61 4.71 1.83 12.37
N LYS A 62 5.60 0.97 12.85
CA LYS A 62 6.46 1.29 14.00
C LYS A 62 7.57 2.28 13.66
N ASN A 63 8.21 2.16 12.50
CA ASN A 63 9.49 2.83 12.23
C ASN A 63 9.44 3.87 11.10
N MET A 64 8.54 3.71 10.13
CA MET A 64 8.44 4.61 8.98
C MET A 64 7.45 5.74 9.21
N VAL A 65 6.38 5.49 9.98
CA VAL A 65 5.43 6.53 10.38
C VAL A 65 6.08 7.44 11.42
N ASP A 66 6.04 8.75 11.19
CA ASP A 66 6.37 9.73 12.22
C ASP A 66 5.13 9.97 13.09
N HIS A 67 5.14 9.41 14.30
CA HIS A 67 4.05 9.55 15.26
C HIS A 67 4.04 10.91 15.97
N THR A 68 5.11 11.70 15.87
CA THR A 68 5.21 13.04 16.47
C THR A 68 4.74 14.13 15.52
N ASN A 69 5.23 14.12 14.28
CA ASN A 69 4.94 15.18 13.29
C ASN A 69 4.17 14.67 12.06
N HIS A 70 3.60 13.47 12.14
CA HIS A 70 2.80 12.82 11.09
C HIS A 70 3.54 12.58 9.76
N GLY A 71 2.91 11.81 8.87
CA GLY A 71 3.51 11.43 7.58
C GLY A 71 4.60 10.36 7.73
N ILE A 72 5.37 10.16 6.66
CA ILE A 72 6.29 9.03 6.52
C ILE A 72 7.73 9.52 6.33
N TRP A 73 8.66 8.95 7.10
CA TRP A 73 10.10 9.18 6.95
C TRP A 73 10.58 8.77 5.57
N HIS A 74 11.51 9.54 5.00
CA HIS A 74 12.07 9.25 3.68
C HIS A 74 12.92 7.98 3.71
N LYS A 75 13.83 7.87 4.68
CA LYS A 75 14.70 6.71 4.83
C LYS A 75 14.94 6.39 6.30
N VAL A 76 15.02 5.10 6.62
CA VAL A 76 15.46 4.60 7.93
C VAL A 76 16.71 3.75 7.74
N ILE A 77 17.75 4.06 8.51
CA ILE A 77 19.05 3.38 8.44
C ILE A 77 19.04 2.13 9.32
N TRP A 78 19.54 1.02 8.81
CA TRP A 78 19.69 -0.21 9.57
C TRP A 78 21.14 -0.40 10.05
N PRO A 79 21.40 -0.87 11.28
CA PRO A 79 20.44 -1.24 12.34
C PRO A 79 20.09 -0.09 13.31
N THR A 80 20.68 1.10 13.13
CA THR A 80 20.56 2.22 14.10
C THR A 80 19.17 2.84 14.19
N LEU A 81 18.31 2.59 13.20
CA LEU A 81 17.00 3.20 13.03
C LEU A 81 17.03 4.74 12.95
N GLU A 82 18.17 5.30 12.52
CA GLU A 82 18.30 6.73 12.24
C GLU A 82 17.40 7.12 11.06
N LYS A 83 16.66 8.22 11.21
CA LYS A 83 15.74 8.73 10.19
C LYS A 83 16.48 9.77 9.36
N LYS A 84 16.52 9.59 8.03
CA LYS A 84 17.22 10.49 7.11
C LYS A 84 16.31 11.02 6.01
N GLY A 85 16.57 12.26 5.63
CA GLY A 85 15.92 12.95 4.52
C GLY A 85 14.63 13.67 4.92
N PHE A 86 14.24 14.65 4.09
CA PHE A 86 13.01 15.42 4.28
C PHE A 86 11.77 14.58 3.95
N LYS A 87 10.67 14.83 4.69
CA LYS A 87 9.39 14.17 4.42
C LYS A 87 8.71 14.60 3.12
N GLN A 88 9.10 15.75 2.57
CA GLN A 88 8.57 16.29 1.32
C GLN A 88 9.71 16.96 0.56
N TRP A 89 9.86 16.63 -0.73
CA TRP A 89 10.79 17.29 -1.65
C TRP A 89 10.50 16.83 -3.09
N LYS A 90 11.29 17.26 -4.08
CA LYS A 90 11.03 17.03 -5.52
C LYS A 90 10.72 15.58 -5.92
N TRP A 91 11.30 14.58 -5.24
CA TRP A 91 11.03 13.15 -5.50
C TRP A 91 10.26 12.45 -4.38
N LYS A 92 9.82 13.16 -3.33
CA LYS A 92 8.98 12.59 -2.27
C LYS A 92 7.75 13.45 -2.04
N ASN A 93 6.61 12.83 -2.29
CA ASN A 93 5.32 13.27 -1.83
C ASN A 93 4.56 12.11 -1.16
N GLY A 94 3.27 12.29 -0.89
CA GLY A 94 2.43 11.27 -0.26
C GLY A 94 2.07 10.09 -1.17
N PHE A 95 2.35 10.14 -2.48
CA PHE A 95 1.84 9.18 -3.48
C PHE A 95 2.03 7.72 -3.06
N HIS A 96 3.27 7.25 -2.92
CA HIS A 96 3.54 5.85 -2.55
C HIS A 96 2.96 5.48 -1.17
N SER A 97 2.89 6.43 -0.23
CA SER A 97 2.35 6.15 1.10
C SER A 97 0.82 6.04 1.09
N TYR A 98 0.13 6.86 0.30
CA TYR A 98 -1.31 6.76 0.11
C TYR A 98 -1.69 5.52 -0.69
N GLU A 99 -0.93 5.19 -1.73
CA GLU A 99 -1.15 3.98 -2.51
C GLU A 99 -0.87 2.72 -1.69
N HIS A 100 0.19 2.71 -0.87
CA HIS A 100 0.46 1.64 0.08
C HIS A 100 -0.72 1.43 1.04
N ALA A 101 -1.27 2.51 1.61
CA ALA A 101 -2.44 2.42 2.47
C ALA A 101 -3.68 1.90 1.73
N LEU A 102 -3.93 2.37 0.50
CA LEU A 102 -5.07 1.93 -0.31
C LEU A 102 -4.98 0.45 -0.69
N VAL A 103 -3.85 0.03 -1.23
CA VAL A 103 -3.61 -1.36 -1.63
C VAL A 103 -3.64 -2.26 -0.39
N GLY A 104 -2.93 -1.87 0.69
CA GLY A 104 -2.93 -2.59 1.95
C GLY A 104 -4.34 -2.78 2.51
N TYR A 105 -5.16 -1.72 2.52
CA TYR A 105 -6.58 -1.83 2.93
C TYR A 105 -7.34 -2.86 2.07
N ILE A 106 -7.24 -2.76 0.74
CA ILE A 106 -7.95 -3.66 -0.17
C ILE A 106 -7.53 -5.11 0.05
N THR A 107 -6.23 -5.37 0.10
CA THR A 107 -5.69 -6.73 0.21
C THR A 107 -5.93 -7.32 1.60
N THR A 108 -5.77 -6.53 2.67
CA THR A 108 -6.03 -6.99 4.03
C THR A 108 -7.49 -7.36 4.22
N GLN A 109 -8.44 -6.51 3.81
CA GLN A 109 -9.87 -6.83 3.88
C GLN A 109 -10.16 -8.14 3.14
N ALA A 110 -9.69 -8.26 1.90
CA ALA A 110 -9.91 -9.45 1.09
C ALA A 110 -9.36 -10.73 1.75
N THR A 111 -8.13 -10.70 2.26
CA THR A 111 -7.52 -11.86 2.93
C THR A 111 -8.19 -12.24 4.24
N GLN A 112 -8.94 -11.32 4.86
CA GLN A 112 -9.71 -11.56 6.07
C GLN A 112 -11.17 -11.98 5.77
N GLY A 113 -11.53 -12.12 4.49
CA GLY A 113 -12.92 -12.39 4.08
C GLY A 113 -13.85 -11.19 4.26
N GLU A 114 -13.29 -10.00 4.48
CA GLU A 114 -14.02 -8.77 4.74
C GLU A 114 -14.34 -8.00 3.47
N LYS A 115 -15.38 -7.15 3.55
CA LYS A 115 -15.84 -6.34 2.43
C LYS A 115 -14.94 -5.12 2.24
N VAL A 116 -14.69 -4.75 0.98
CA VAL A 116 -13.91 -3.56 0.62
C VAL A 116 -14.86 -2.42 0.25
N LYS A 117 -14.81 -1.32 1.00
CA LYS A 117 -15.63 -0.13 0.72
C LYS A 117 -14.76 0.97 0.13
N LEU A 118 -15.10 1.44 -1.06
CA LEU A 118 -14.40 2.53 -1.74
C LEU A 118 -15.35 3.64 -2.16
N TYR A 119 -14.80 4.84 -2.32
CA TYR A 119 -15.53 6.05 -2.68
C TYR A 119 -15.00 6.61 -3.99
N PHE A 120 -15.91 6.98 -4.88
CA PHE A 120 -15.60 7.54 -6.19
C PHE A 120 -16.40 8.84 -6.40
N ALA A 121 -15.80 9.79 -7.13
CA ALA A 121 -16.52 10.92 -7.71
C ALA A 121 -16.79 10.61 -9.18
N ARG A 122 -18.07 10.52 -9.58
CA ARG A 122 -18.48 10.15 -10.94
C ARG A 122 -19.52 11.12 -11.48
N LYS A 123 -19.45 11.42 -12.78
CA LYS A 123 -20.50 12.16 -13.47
C LYS A 123 -21.81 11.40 -13.45
N GLU A 124 -22.91 12.14 -13.43
CA GLU A 124 -24.24 11.57 -13.60
C GLU A 124 -24.36 10.71 -14.88
N GLY A 125 -25.01 9.56 -14.77
CA GLY A 125 -25.18 8.59 -15.85
C GLY A 125 -23.94 7.72 -16.14
N LYS A 126 -22.81 7.93 -15.46
CA LYS A 126 -21.57 7.15 -15.62
C LYS A 126 -21.13 6.44 -14.35
N GLU A 127 -22.02 6.26 -13.39
CA GLU A 127 -21.70 5.80 -12.04
C GLU A 127 -21.13 4.39 -12.02
N LYS A 128 -21.54 3.49 -12.91
CA LYS A 128 -21.09 2.08 -12.91
C LYS A 128 -19.94 1.79 -13.87
N LYS A 129 -19.62 2.72 -14.78
CA LYS A 129 -18.71 2.45 -15.89
C LYS A 129 -17.27 2.28 -15.40
N GLY A 130 -16.74 1.06 -15.51
CA GLY A 130 -15.33 0.75 -15.19
C GLY A 130 -14.99 0.88 -13.70
N ILE A 131 -15.97 0.78 -12.81
CA ILE A 131 -15.71 0.75 -11.37
C ILE A 131 -15.08 -0.58 -10.99
N ARG A 132 -13.96 -0.50 -10.29
CA ARG A 132 -13.21 -1.65 -9.75
C ARG A 132 -12.37 -1.21 -8.54
N PRO A 133 -11.94 -2.14 -7.67
CA PRO A 133 -11.09 -1.83 -6.52
C PRO A 133 -9.65 -1.55 -6.95
N TYR A 134 -9.42 -0.30 -7.39
CA TYR A 134 -8.15 0.19 -7.91
C TYR A 134 -7.67 -0.58 -9.16
N TYR A 135 -6.57 -1.33 -9.08
CA TYR A 135 -6.11 -2.22 -10.15
C TYR A 135 -6.60 -3.67 -10.01
N ASN A 136 -7.25 -4.03 -8.91
CA ASN A 136 -7.79 -5.38 -8.69
C ASN A 136 -9.16 -5.55 -9.35
N THR A 137 -9.64 -6.79 -9.44
CA THR A 137 -11.02 -7.12 -9.79
C THR A 137 -11.82 -7.43 -8.53
N GLY A 138 -13.15 -7.39 -8.63
CA GLY A 138 -14.04 -7.70 -7.52
C GLY A 138 -15.49 -7.58 -7.92
N LYS A 139 -16.36 -8.31 -7.24
CA LYS A 139 -17.80 -8.24 -7.42
C LYS A 139 -18.35 -7.04 -6.67
N ILE A 140 -19.22 -6.26 -7.32
CA ILE A 140 -19.93 -5.17 -6.66
C ILE A 140 -21.13 -5.76 -5.93
N GLU A 141 -21.12 -5.66 -4.60
CA GLU A 141 -22.26 -6.06 -3.76
C GLU A 141 -23.27 -4.92 -3.62
N LYS A 142 -22.79 -3.70 -3.40
CA LYS A 142 -23.66 -2.54 -3.12
C LYS A 142 -23.09 -1.26 -3.72
N ILE A 143 -23.98 -0.40 -4.23
CA ILE A 143 -23.65 0.97 -4.64
C ILE A 143 -24.63 1.94 -3.97
N ASN A 144 -24.11 2.91 -3.22
CA ASN A 144 -24.86 4.05 -2.73
C ASN A 144 -24.44 5.32 -3.49
N LYS A 145 -25.42 6.09 -3.98
CA LYS A 145 -25.21 7.35 -4.70
C LYS A 145 -25.73 8.51 -3.87
N LYS A 146 -24.95 9.59 -3.78
CA LYS A 146 -25.40 10.89 -3.27
C LYS A 146 -24.80 12.02 -4.13
N PRO A 147 -25.52 13.10 -4.43
CA PRO A 147 -24.93 14.26 -5.10
C PRO A 147 -23.73 14.82 -4.31
N LEU A 148 -22.67 15.23 -5.01
CA LEU A 148 -21.58 15.99 -4.41
C LEU A 148 -21.95 17.48 -4.41
N GLN A 149 -22.34 17.99 -3.25
CA GLN A 149 -22.75 19.40 -3.11
C GLN A 149 -21.68 20.39 -3.55
N SER A 150 -20.40 20.05 -3.36
CA SER A 150 -19.26 20.91 -3.72
C SER A 150 -18.92 20.93 -5.20
N ILE A 151 -19.41 19.97 -6.00
CA ILE A 151 -19.10 19.87 -7.44
C ILE A 151 -20.39 19.50 -8.16
N PRO A 152 -21.12 20.49 -8.72
CA PRO A 152 -22.30 20.25 -9.55
C PRO A 152 -21.98 19.22 -10.65
N GLU A 153 -22.97 18.40 -11.02
CA GLU A 153 -22.87 17.29 -12.00
C GLU A 153 -22.07 16.05 -11.56
N MET A 154 -21.45 16.07 -10.38
CA MET A 154 -20.75 14.92 -9.81
C MET A 154 -21.56 14.27 -8.69
N ASN A 155 -21.47 12.95 -8.63
CA ASN A 155 -22.04 12.12 -7.59
C ASN A 155 -20.92 11.45 -6.79
N LYS A 156 -21.08 11.42 -5.47
CA LYS A 156 -20.33 10.56 -4.57
C LYS A 156 -20.94 9.17 -4.69
N ILE A 157 -20.13 8.24 -5.15
CA ILE A 157 -20.50 6.83 -5.29
C ILE A 157 -19.71 6.06 -4.24
N GLU A 158 -20.41 5.49 -3.28
CA GLU A 158 -19.87 4.50 -2.35
C GLU A 158 -20.13 3.11 -2.93
N VAL A 159 -19.08 2.30 -3.05
CA VAL A 159 -19.15 0.96 -3.61
C VAL A 159 -18.59 -0.02 -2.60
N THR A 160 -19.37 -1.05 -2.29
CA THR A 160 -18.93 -2.21 -1.51
C THR A 160 -18.60 -3.34 -2.48
N PHE A 161 -17.37 -3.84 -2.40
CA PHE A 161 -16.88 -4.96 -3.16
C PHE A 161 -16.71 -6.21 -2.28
N THR A 162 -16.91 -7.36 -2.90
CA THR A 162 -16.63 -8.70 -2.38
C THR A 162 -15.80 -9.47 -3.42
N GLU A 163 -15.28 -10.64 -3.04
CA GLU A 163 -14.60 -11.56 -3.97
C GLU A 163 -13.47 -10.84 -4.74
N ILE A 164 -12.58 -10.16 -4.00
CA ILE A 164 -11.46 -9.41 -4.57
C ILE A 164 -10.40 -10.39 -5.08
N ASN A 165 -9.98 -10.22 -6.33
CA ASN A 165 -8.94 -11.05 -6.94
C ASN A 165 -7.86 -10.18 -7.59
N TYR A 166 -6.67 -10.76 -7.72
CA TYR A 166 -5.70 -10.27 -8.68
C TYR A 166 -6.23 -10.54 -10.10
N LYS A 167 -5.95 -9.64 -11.04
CA LYS A 167 -6.60 -9.61 -12.36
C LYS A 167 -6.55 -10.92 -13.14
#